data_AF-A0A6L8BAX8-F1
#
_entry.id   AF-A0A6L8BAX8-F1
#
_cell.length_a   1.000
_cell.length_b   1.000
_cell.length_c   1.000
_cell.angle_alpha   90.00
_cell.angle_beta   90.00
_cell.angle_gamma   90.00
#
_symmetry.space_group_name_H-M   'P 1'
#
loop_
_entity.id
_entity.type
_entity.pdbx_description
1 polymer ?
#
loop_
_entity_poly.entity_id
_entity_poly.type
_entity_poly.pdbx_seq_one_letter_code
_entity_poly.pdbx_strand_id
1 'polypeptide(L)'
;MTEAQIHGIAVWLVIALAVVTFLCLLRFTAPFGRHYAGAGWGPHISNRIGWVVMELPATALFALIYFNGETSRQWVPLVFLAMWQAHYLHRTFVFPFRTRTSGKRIPIAVVASGFLFNLINAYINARFVSSIGEYSTEWLSDPRYLAGLAIFVAGMTLNIRSDNVLLKLRTSGNPGYAIPRGGAYRYVAGPNYL
;
A
#
# COMPACT_ATOMS: atom_id res chain seq x y z
N MET A 1 -25.67 16.78 2.45
CA MET A 1 -24.47 16.47 1.65
C MET A 1 -24.68 15.09 1.05
N THR A 2 -24.61 14.96 -0.28
CA THR A 2 -24.78 13.68 -0.98
C THR A 2 -23.53 12.81 -0.81
N GLU A 3 -23.66 11.50 -1.03
CA GLU A 3 -22.52 10.60 -0.93
C GLU A 3 -21.41 10.92 -1.94
N ALA A 4 -21.78 11.29 -3.17
CA ALA A 4 -20.82 11.74 -4.18
C ALA A 4 -20.03 12.98 -3.73
N GLN A 5 -20.64 13.90 -2.97
CA GLN A 5 -19.95 15.05 -2.39
C GLN A 5 -18.95 14.61 -1.30
N ILE A 6 -19.34 13.67 -0.43
CA ILE A 6 -18.44 13.12 0.60
C ILE A 6 -17.23 12.45 -0.05
N HIS A 7 -17.47 11.61 -1.06
CA HIS A 7 -16.43 10.95 -1.83
C HIS A 7 -15.49 11.95 -2.49
N GLY A 8 -16.03 12.95 -3.19
CA GLY A 8 -15.24 14.02 -3.82
C GLY A 8 -14.37 14.80 -2.83
N ILE A 9 -14.92 15.15 -1.66
CA ILE A 9 -14.15 15.81 -0.60
C ILE A 9 -13.01 14.91 -0.10
N ALA A 10 -13.28 13.63 0.14
CA ALA A 10 -12.26 12.68 0.57
C ALA A 10 -11.12 12.55 -0.46
N VAL A 11 -11.45 12.48 -1.75
CA VAL A 11 -10.46 12.47 -2.85
C VAL A 11 -9.59 13.72 -2.82
N TRP A 12 -10.19 14.91 -2.76
CA TRP A 12 -9.44 16.16 -2.73
C TRP A 12 -8.57 16.31 -1.48
N LEU A 13 -9.05 15.84 -0.32
CA LEU A 13 -8.26 15.82 0.91
C LEU A 13 -7.02 14.92 0.78
N VAL A 14 -7.15 13.72 0.19
CA VAL A 14 -6.01 12.82 -0.04
C VAL A 14 -5.02 13.43 -1.03
N ILE A 15 -5.49 14.05 -2.11
CA ILE A 15 -4.62 14.74 -3.09
C ILE A 15 -3.86 15.89 -2.41
N ALA A 16 -4.54 16.72 -1.64
CA ALA A 16 -3.91 17.82 -0.91
C ALA A 16 -2.87 17.31 0.11
N LEU A 17 -3.22 16.26 0.86
CA LEU A 17 -2.30 15.60 1.80
C LEU A 17 -1.08 15.03 1.08
N ALA A 18 -1.25 14.46 -0.13
CA ALA A 18 -0.14 13.92 -0.91
C ALA A 18 0.84 15.02 -1.34
N VAL A 19 0.34 16.18 -1.79
CA VAL A 19 1.19 17.33 -2.15
C VAL A 19 1.98 17.83 -0.94
N VAL A 20 1.31 18.04 0.19
CA VAL A 20 1.97 18.47 1.44
C VAL A 20 3.01 17.44 1.87
N THR A 21 2.63 16.16 1.87
CA THR A 21 3.53 15.05 2.25
C THR A 21 4.75 14.98 1.34
N PHE A 22 4.58 15.11 0.02
CA PHE A 22 5.67 15.13 -0.95
C PHE A 22 6.65 16.28 -0.64
N LEU A 23 6.14 17.51 -0.49
CA LEU A 23 6.97 18.67 -0.18
C LEU A 23 7.69 18.52 1.17
N CYS A 24 7.05 17.97 2.19
CA CYS A 24 7.68 17.67 3.47
C CYS A 24 8.78 16.60 3.31
N LEU A 25 8.52 15.51 2.60
CA LEU A 25 9.45 14.38 2.47
C LEU A 25 10.71 14.69 1.64
N LEU A 26 10.68 15.77 0.85
CA LEU A 26 11.90 16.30 0.21
C LEU A 26 12.90 16.88 1.23
N ARG A 27 12.45 17.24 2.44
CA ARG A 27 13.23 18.03 3.44
C ARG A 27 13.38 17.25 4.73
N PHE A 28 12.36 16.48 5.10
CA PHE A 28 12.29 15.68 6.31
C PHE A 28 12.17 14.21 5.93
N THR A 29 13.05 13.38 6.47
CA THR A 29 12.96 11.95 6.24
C THR A 29 12.03 11.32 7.25
N ALA A 30 11.06 10.53 6.78
CA ALA A 30 10.18 9.79 7.67
C ALA A 30 11.00 8.89 8.62
N PRO A 31 10.72 8.91 9.93
CA PRO A 31 11.51 8.28 11.00
C PRO A 31 11.28 6.76 11.07
N PHE A 32 11.52 6.07 9.96
CA PHE A 32 11.18 4.67 9.80
C PHE A 32 12.32 3.89 9.14
N GLY A 33 12.47 2.61 9.52
CA GLY A 33 13.47 1.72 8.96
C GLY A 33 14.91 2.23 9.21
N ARG A 34 15.64 2.55 8.14
CA ARG A 34 17.03 3.03 8.21
C ARG A 34 17.19 4.44 8.77
N HIS A 35 16.11 5.21 8.74
CA HIS A 35 16.10 6.62 9.10
C HIS A 35 15.64 6.87 10.54
N TYR A 36 15.38 5.79 11.27
CA TYR A 36 15.05 5.86 12.68
C TYR A 36 16.33 5.89 13.53
N ALA A 37 16.57 7.01 14.22
CA ALA A 37 17.75 7.24 15.05
C ALA A 37 17.54 6.95 16.56
N GLY A 38 16.40 6.38 16.97
CA GLY A 38 16.18 5.98 18.38
C GLY A 38 15.50 6.99 19.29
N ALA A 39 15.29 8.24 18.86
CA ALA A 39 14.74 9.30 19.71
C ALA A 39 13.65 10.13 19.00
N GLY A 40 12.68 10.65 19.78
CA GLY A 40 11.83 11.77 19.37
C GLY A 40 10.45 11.46 18.76
N TRP A 41 10.05 10.19 18.59
CA TRP A 41 8.80 9.82 17.88
C TRP A 41 7.76 9.06 18.73
N GLY A 42 7.86 9.20 20.05
CA GLY A 42 6.87 8.66 20.99
C GLY A 42 6.98 7.14 21.22
N PRO A 43 5.89 6.47 21.64
CA PRO A 43 5.89 5.03 21.91
C PRO A 43 6.03 4.18 20.65
N HIS A 44 6.45 2.93 20.83
CA HIS A 44 6.75 2.00 19.74
C HIS A 44 6.05 0.66 19.93
N ILE A 45 5.73 0.01 18.80
CA ILE A 45 5.21 -1.34 18.76
C ILE A 45 6.10 -2.24 17.91
N SER A 46 5.86 -3.56 17.98
CA SER A 46 6.63 -4.51 17.15
C SER A 46 6.43 -4.19 15.67
N ASN A 47 7.51 -4.29 14.88
CA ASN A 47 7.45 -3.97 13.45
C ASN A 47 6.37 -4.79 12.72
N ARG A 48 6.24 -6.08 13.03
CA ARG A 48 5.26 -6.96 12.38
C ARG A 48 3.83 -6.55 12.71
N ILE A 49 3.51 -6.35 13.99
CA ILE A 49 2.14 -5.95 14.40
C ILE A 49 1.82 -4.59 13.81
N GLY A 50 2.73 -3.63 13.90
CA GLY A 50 2.45 -2.30 13.38
C GLY A 50 2.28 -2.26 11.87
N TRP A 51 3.01 -3.09 11.11
CA TRP A 51 2.75 -3.29 9.67
C TRP A 51 1.36 -3.84 9.39
N VAL A 52 0.96 -4.91 10.09
CA VAL A 52 -0.36 -5.54 9.91
C VAL A 52 -1.45 -4.52 10.25
N VAL A 53 -1.37 -3.87 11.41
CA VAL A 53 -2.36 -2.87 11.85
C VAL A 53 -2.47 -1.75 10.82
N MET A 54 -1.34 -1.17 10.41
CA MET A 54 -1.28 -0.06 9.46
C MET A 54 -1.96 -0.38 8.12
N GLU A 55 -1.80 -1.60 7.59
CA GLU A 55 -2.30 -2.01 6.27
C GLU A 55 -3.68 -2.69 6.31
N LEU A 56 -4.14 -3.12 7.50
CA LEU A 56 -5.40 -3.85 7.67
C LEU A 56 -6.63 -3.12 7.12
N PRO A 57 -6.82 -1.79 7.28
CA PRO A 57 -7.97 -1.10 6.72
C PRO A 57 -8.10 -1.27 5.21
N ALA A 58 -6.98 -1.17 4.48
CA ALA A 58 -7.00 -1.35 3.04
C ALA A 58 -7.37 -2.77 2.62
N THR A 59 -7.25 -3.76 3.50
CA THR A 59 -7.72 -5.12 3.22
C THR A 59 -9.18 -5.31 3.66
N ALA A 60 -9.43 -5.19 4.96
CA ALA A 60 -10.70 -5.58 5.59
C ALA A 60 -11.79 -4.52 5.42
N LEU A 61 -11.47 -3.24 5.64
CA LEU A 61 -12.44 -2.16 5.47
C LEU A 61 -12.80 -1.97 3.99
N PHE A 62 -11.82 -2.10 3.08
CA PHE A 62 -12.11 -2.09 1.64
C PHE A 62 -13.15 -3.16 1.29
N ALA A 63 -12.92 -4.41 1.69
CA ALA A 63 -13.85 -5.50 1.40
C ALA A 63 -15.25 -5.23 1.99
N LEU A 64 -15.30 -4.75 3.24
CA LEU A 64 -16.55 -4.41 3.91
C LEU A 64 -17.33 -3.35 3.11
N ILE A 65 -16.69 -2.25 2.72
CA ILE A 65 -17.35 -1.16 1.96
C ILE A 65 -17.74 -1.65 0.56
N TYR A 66 -16.84 -2.39 -0.10
CA TYR A 66 -17.04 -2.89 -1.46
C TYR A 66 -18.29 -3.77 -1.55
N PHE A 67 -18.47 -4.73 -0.64
CA PHE A 67 -19.62 -5.65 -0.70
C PHE A 67 -20.96 -5.00 -0.31
N ASN A 68 -20.94 -3.79 0.25
CA ASN A 68 -22.13 -2.97 0.46
C ASN A 68 -22.50 -2.13 -0.78
N GLY A 69 -21.75 -2.24 -1.87
CA GLY A 69 -22.04 -1.56 -3.12
C GLY A 69 -22.97 -2.32 -4.05
N GLU A 70 -23.84 -1.58 -4.75
CA GLU A 70 -24.84 -2.10 -5.67
C GLU A 70 -24.23 -2.89 -6.83
N THR A 71 -23.08 -2.45 -7.35
CA THR A 71 -22.39 -3.07 -8.49
C THR A 71 -21.31 -4.08 -8.08
N SER A 72 -21.18 -4.37 -6.78
CA SER A 72 -20.11 -5.21 -6.21
C SER A 72 -19.99 -6.63 -6.78
N ARG A 73 -21.06 -7.14 -7.40
CA ARG A 73 -21.10 -8.48 -8.02
C ARG A 73 -20.96 -8.47 -9.54
N GLN A 74 -20.76 -7.31 -10.16
CA GLN A 74 -20.50 -7.21 -11.59
C GLN A 74 -19.05 -7.63 -11.91
N TRP A 75 -18.83 -8.12 -13.14
CA TRP A 75 -17.55 -8.68 -13.56
C TRP A 75 -16.38 -7.71 -13.43
N VAL A 76 -16.54 -6.47 -13.91
CA VAL A 76 -15.45 -5.48 -13.90
C VAL A 76 -15.08 -5.06 -12.46
N PRO A 77 -16.03 -4.66 -11.58
CA PRO A 77 -15.76 -4.46 -10.16
C PRO A 77 -15.08 -5.65 -9.47
N LEU A 78 -15.51 -6.89 -9.76
CA LEU A 78 -14.91 -8.08 -9.14
C LEU A 78 -13.44 -8.27 -9.52
N VAL A 79 -13.08 -7.94 -10.76
CA VAL A 79 -11.67 -7.94 -11.20
C VAL A 79 -10.87 -6.89 -10.45
N PHE A 80 -11.39 -5.68 -10.27
CA PHE A 80 -10.72 -4.64 -9.48
C PHE A 80 -10.60 -5.02 -8.00
N LEU A 81 -11.63 -5.64 -7.41
CA LEU A 81 -11.54 -6.23 -6.07
C LEU A 81 -10.41 -7.25 -6.00
N ALA A 82 -10.32 -8.17 -6.97
CA ALA A 82 -9.30 -9.20 -6.98
C ALA A 82 -7.89 -8.61 -7.08
N MET A 83 -7.68 -7.61 -7.94
CA MET A 83 -6.41 -6.89 -8.05
C MET A 83 -6.05 -6.20 -6.72
N TRP A 84 -6.98 -5.44 -6.15
CA TRP A 84 -6.77 -4.75 -4.88
C TRP A 84 -6.44 -5.70 -3.74
N GLN A 85 -7.23 -6.77 -3.59
CA GLN A 85 -7.02 -7.76 -2.54
C GLN A 85 -5.75 -8.58 -2.75
N ALA A 86 -5.38 -8.93 -3.99
CA ALA A 86 -4.10 -9.58 -4.25
C ALA A 86 -2.92 -8.73 -3.74
N HIS A 87 -2.96 -7.42 -3.96
CA HIS A 87 -1.95 -6.50 -3.44
C HIS A 87 -1.99 -6.42 -1.90
N TYR A 88 -3.14 -6.08 -1.32
CA TYR A 88 -3.23 -5.78 0.10
C TYR A 88 -3.21 -7.02 1.00
N LEU A 89 -3.69 -8.18 0.57
CA LEU A 89 -3.47 -9.45 1.29
C LEU A 89 -1.98 -9.79 1.32
N HIS A 90 -1.27 -9.61 0.21
CA HIS A 90 0.18 -9.78 0.20
C HIS A 90 0.84 -8.77 1.16
N ARG A 91 0.49 -7.49 1.08
CA ARG A 91 1.11 -6.42 1.86
C ARG A 91 0.82 -6.51 3.38
N THR A 92 -0.37 -6.95 3.76
CA THR A 92 -0.82 -7.06 5.15
C THR A 92 -0.39 -8.37 5.79
N PHE A 93 -0.51 -9.50 5.07
CA PHE A 93 -0.35 -10.84 5.68
C PHE A 93 0.85 -11.65 5.14
N VAL A 94 1.30 -11.42 3.91
CA VAL A 94 2.45 -12.18 3.37
C VAL A 94 3.76 -11.48 3.69
N PHE A 95 3.88 -10.20 3.34
CA PHE A 95 5.11 -9.43 3.51
C PHE A 95 5.53 -9.31 4.98
N PRO A 96 4.68 -8.84 5.93
CA PRO A 96 5.11 -8.62 7.32
C PRO A 96 5.51 -9.92 8.02
N PHE A 97 4.87 -11.03 7.69
CA PHE A 97 5.18 -12.35 8.27
C PHE A 97 6.47 -12.95 7.70
N ARG A 98 6.81 -12.63 6.46
CA ARG A 98 8.10 -12.99 5.85
C ARG A 98 9.24 -12.09 6.29
N THR A 99 8.94 -10.90 6.82
CA THR A 99 9.98 -9.99 7.31
C THR A 99 10.70 -10.56 8.52
N ARG A 100 12.05 -10.54 8.45
CA ARG A 100 12.94 -10.89 9.57
C ARG A 100 13.30 -9.62 10.32
N THR A 101 12.35 -9.17 11.14
CA THR A 101 12.44 -7.91 11.91
C THR A 101 12.31 -8.17 13.41
N SER A 102 12.68 -9.37 13.89
CA SER A 102 12.60 -9.67 15.33
C SER A 102 13.41 -8.63 16.12
N GLY A 103 12.82 -8.11 17.20
CA GLY A 103 13.39 -7.04 18.01
C GLY A 103 13.34 -5.62 17.40
N LYS A 104 13.00 -5.46 16.10
CA LYS A 104 12.80 -4.13 15.51
C LYS A 104 11.43 -3.58 15.86
N ARG A 105 11.40 -2.29 16.17
CA ARG A 105 10.19 -1.57 16.56
C ARG A 105 9.93 -0.42 15.60
N ILE A 106 8.67 0.00 15.54
CA ILE A 106 8.23 1.10 14.68
C ILE A 106 7.41 2.09 15.51
N PRO A 107 7.55 3.42 15.27
CA PRO A 107 6.80 4.41 16.03
C PRO A 107 5.30 4.28 15.81
N ILE A 108 4.51 4.42 16.87
CA ILE A 108 3.03 4.38 16.77
C ILE A 108 2.51 5.51 15.89
N ALA A 109 3.16 6.67 15.88
CA ALA A 109 2.77 7.79 15.01
C ALA A 109 2.81 7.41 13.52
N VAL A 110 3.82 6.63 13.08
CA VAL A 110 3.92 6.15 11.70
C VAL A 110 2.79 5.16 11.38
N VAL A 111 2.52 4.24 12.30
CA VAL A 111 1.43 3.26 12.18
C VAL A 111 0.08 3.95 12.08
N ALA A 112 -0.18 4.92 12.96
CA ALA A 112 -1.41 5.68 12.98
C ALA A 112 -1.59 6.50 11.70
N SER A 113 -0.54 7.15 11.20
CA SER A 113 -0.58 7.89 9.94
C SER A 113 -0.95 6.98 8.77
N GLY A 114 -0.27 5.82 8.64
CA GLY A 114 -0.60 4.86 7.57
C GLY A 114 -1.99 4.23 7.74
N PHE A 115 -2.42 3.96 8.97
CA PHE A 115 -3.76 3.46 9.26
C PHE A 115 -4.84 4.45 8.82
N LEU A 116 -4.71 5.73 9.21
CA LEU A 116 -5.65 6.80 8.84
C LEU A 116 -5.69 6.99 7.32
N PHE A 117 -4.52 6.99 6.66
CA PHE A 117 -4.46 7.01 5.20
C PHE A 117 -5.22 5.82 4.60
N ASN A 118 -4.97 4.61 5.09
CA ASN A 118 -5.61 3.40 4.57
C ASN A 118 -7.12 3.35 4.85
N LEU A 119 -7.63 3.97 5.93
CA LEU A 119 -9.08 4.12 6.13
C LEU A 119 -9.73 4.93 5.00
N ILE A 120 -9.17 6.10 4.71
CA ILE A 120 -9.71 7.01 3.69
C ILE A 120 -9.52 6.41 2.30
N ASN A 121 -8.34 5.85 2.03
CA ASN A 121 -8.01 5.21 0.76
C ASN A 121 -8.91 3.99 0.47
N ALA A 122 -9.18 3.16 1.48
CA ALA A 122 -10.12 2.05 1.37
C ALA A 122 -11.53 2.53 1.02
N TYR A 123 -12.02 3.56 1.70
CA TYR A 123 -13.33 4.15 1.42
C TYR A 123 -13.44 4.69 -0.01
N ILE A 124 -12.47 5.53 -0.42
CA ILE A 124 -12.48 6.17 -1.75
C ILE A 124 -12.54 5.11 -2.85
N ASN A 125 -11.65 4.11 -2.81
CA ASN A 125 -11.52 3.15 -3.89
C ASN A 125 -12.65 2.12 -3.87
N ALA A 126 -12.98 1.56 -2.70
CA ALA A 126 -14.05 0.58 -2.59
C ALA A 126 -15.37 1.18 -3.07
N ARG A 127 -15.72 2.38 -2.57
CA ARG A 127 -17.00 3.01 -2.89
C ARG A 127 -17.07 3.47 -4.35
N PHE A 128 -15.95 3.92 -4.92
CA PHE A 128 -15.90 4.24 -6.33
C PHE A 128 -16.15 2.98 -7.18
N VAL A 129 -15.43 1.90 -6.92
CA VAL A 129 -15.52 0.68 -7.73
C VAL A 129 -16.88 -0.01 -7.60
N SER A 130 -17.47 -0.03 -6.40
CA SER A 130 -18.68 -0.82 -6.13
C SER A 130 -20.00 -0.05 -6.20
N SER A 131 -19.99 1.27 -6.40
CA SER A 131 -21.22 2.08 -6.31
C SER A 131 -21.24 3.31 -7.19
N ILE A 132 -20.14 4.06 -7.32
CA ILE A 132 -20.15 5.34 -8.06
C ILE A 132 -19.72 5.13 -9.52
N GLY A 133 -18.72 4.28 -9.75
CA GLY A 133 -18.20 3.96 -11.07
C GLY A 133 -19.10 2.99 -11.80
N GLU A 134 -19.43 3.35 -13.04
CA GLU A 134 -20.20 2.51 -13.95
C GLU A 134 -19.26 1.88 -14.98
N TYR A 135 -19.32 0.56 -15.10
CA TYR A 135 -18.46 -0.19 -16.03
C TYR A 135 -19.31 -1.17 -16.83
N SER A 136 -19.21 -1.08 -18.14
CA SER A 136 -19.71 -2.13 -19.02
C SER A 136 -18.69 -3.26 -19.14
N THR A 137 -19.11 -4.46 -19.55
CA THR A 137 -18.22 -5.62 -19.68
C THR A 137 -17.11 -5.41 -20.72
N GLU A 138 -17.35 -4.56 -21.72
CA GLU A 138 -16.40 -4.17 -22.76
C GLU A 138 -15.17 -3.48 -22.16
N TRP A 139 -15.29 -2.91 -20.95
CA TRP A 139 -14.16 -2.31 -20.24
C TRP A 139 -12.99 -3.28 -20.06
N LEU A 140 -13.24 -4.59 -19.92
CA LEU A 140 -12.17 -5.59 -19.80
C LEU A 140 -11.35 -5.79 -21.09
N SER A 141 -11.86 -5.33 -22.22
CA SER A 141 -11.15 -5.29 -23.50
C SER A 141 -10.65 -3.89 -23.88
N ASP A 142 -10.97 -2.87 -23.08
CA ASP A 142 -10.56 -1.50 -23.33
C ASP A 142 -9.03 -1.36 -23.21
N PRO A 143 -8.35 -0.71 -24.17
CA PRO A 143 -6.91 -0.50 -24.11
C PRO A 143 -6.42 0.14 -22.81
N ARG A 144 -7.22 1.01 -22.18
CA ARG A 144 -6.89 1.65 -20.89
C ARG A 144 -6.82 0.64 -19.77
N TYR A 145 -7.79 -0.28 -19.70
CA TYR A 145 -7.79 -1.37 -18.74
C TYR A 145 -6.62 -2.32 -18.98
N LEU A 146 -6.38 -2.73 -20.24
CA LEU A 146 -5.28 -3.64 -20.57
C LEU A 146 -3.90 -3.05 -20.24
N ALA A 147 -3.69 -1.77 -20.55
CA ALA A 147 -2.47 -1.05 -20.17
C ALA A 147 -2.35 -0.93 -18.65
N GLY A 148 -3.43 -0.57 -17.95
CA GLY A 148 -3.46 -0.49 -16.49
C GLY A 148 -3.17 -1.83 -15.81
N LEU A 149 -3.72 -2.93 -16.34
CA LEU A 149 -3.46 -4.28 -15.87
C LEU A 149 -1.99 -4.68 -16.08
N ALA A 150 -1.43 -4.39 -17.26
CA ALA A 150 -0.03 -4.66 -17.55
C ALA A 150 0.91 -3.90 -16.58
N ILE A 151 0.62 -2.61 -16.34
CA ILE A 151 1.35 -1.78 -15.37
C ILE A 151 1.22 -2.36 -13.96
N PHE A 152 0.01 -2.73 -13.54
CA PHE A 152 -0.24 -3.31 -12.22
C PHE A 152 0.54 -4.61 -12.01
N VAL A 153 0.47 -5.55 -12.95
CA VAL A 153 1.15 -6.85 -12.85
C VAL A 153 2.67 -6.68 -12.88
N ALA A 154 3.18 -5.82 -13.76
CA ALA A 154 4.61 -5.53 -13.84
C ALA A 154 5.12 -4.89 -12.53
N GLY A 155 4.40 -3.88 -12.03
CA GLY A 155 4.72 -3.18 -10.78
C GLY A 155 4.66 -4.09 -9.56
N MET A 156 3.60 -4.88 -9.42
CA MET A 156 3.48 -5.85 -8.31
C MET A 156 4.59 -6.90 -8.37
N THR A 157 4.93 -7.40 -9.56
CA THR A 157 6.03 -8.35 -9.74
C THR A 157 7.38 -7.73 -9.37
N LEU A 158 7.64 -6.50 -9.82
CA LEU A 158 8.85 -5.76 -9.52
C LEU A 158 8.98 -5.50 -8.01
N ASN A 159 7.90 -5.04 -7.37
CA ASN A 159 7.82 -4.80 -5.94
C ASN A 159 8.16 -6.07 -5.13
N ILE A 160 7.45 -7.17 -5.38
CA ILE A 160 7.63 -8.43 -4.64
C ILE A 160 9.02 -9.02 -4.86
N ARG A 161 9.52 -9.02 -6.11
CA ARG A 161 10.87 -9.53 -6.41
C ARG A 161 11.95 -8.70 -5.71
N SER A 162 11.77 -7.38 -5.66
CA SER A 162 12.71 -6.47 -5.00
C SER A 162 12.70 -6.66 -3.48
N ASP A 163 11.52 -6.76 -2.86
CA ASP A 163 11.39 -7.06 -1.43
C ASP A 163 12.01 -8.42 -1.09
N ASN A 164 11.87 -9.43 -1.95
CA ASN A 164 12.51 -10.73 -1.77
C ASN A 164 14.04 -10.65 -1.73
N VAL A 165 14.66 -9.76 -2.52
CA VAL A 165 16.12 -9.52 -2.47
C VAL A 165 16.49 -8.92 -1.10
N LEU A 166 15.75 -7.91 -0.62
CA LEU A 166 16.00 -7.29 0.69
C LEU A 166 15.82 -8.28 1.85
N LEU A 167 14.82 -9.14 1.79
CA LEU A 167 14.58 -10.16 2.81
C LEU A 167 15.73 -11.17 2.89
N LYS A 168 16.32 -11.54 1.74
CA LYS A 168 17.47 -12.46 1.69
C LYS A 168 18.72 -11.86 2.35
N LEU A 169 18.96 -10.55 2.23
CA LEU A 169 20.08 -9.87 2.88
C LEU A 169 20.07 -10.01 4.41
N ARG A 170 18.90 -10.15 5.02
CA ARG A 170 18.78 -10.35 6.47
C ARG A 170 19.00 -11.79 6.92
N THR A 171 19.26 -12.71 5.99
CA THR A 171 19.61 -14.11 6.29
C THR A 171 21.07 -14.29 6.67
N SER A 172 21.95 -13.42 6.18
CA SER A 172 23.39 -13.64 6.21
C SER A 172 24.07 -13.30 7.55
N GLY A 173 23.37 -13.42 8.68
CA GLY A 173 23.93 -13.24 10.03
C GLY A 173 24.45 -11.84 10.39
N ASN A 174 24.50 -10.90 9.44
CA ASN A 174 25.01 -9.55 9.67
C ASN A 174 23.90 -8.62 10.21
N PRO A 175 24.10 -7.95 11.36
CA PRO A 175 23.13 -7.02 11.93
C PRO A 175 23.04 -5.67 11.19
N GLY A 176 23.95 -5.41 10.25
CA GLY A 176 24.07 -4.16 9.49
C GLY A 176 23.33 -4.13 8.15
N TYR A 177 23.36 -2.97 7.49
CA TYR A 177 22.87 -2.81 6.12
C TYR A 177 23.86 -3.41 5.11
N ALA A 178 23.34 -4.15 4.13
CA ALA A 178 24.11 -4.68 3.02
C ALA A 178 23.61 -4.12 1.70
N ILE A 179 24.48 -4.04 0.70
CA ILE A 179 24.13 -3.56 -0.64
C ILE A 179 23.32 -4.66 -1.35
N PRO A 180 22.05 -4.40 -1.74
CA PRO A 180 21.28 -5.35 -2.53
C PRO A 180 21.88 -5.52 -3.92
N ARG A 181 21.98 -6.77 -4.39
CA ARG A 181 22.48 -7.11 -5.73
C ARG A 181 21.48 -8.02 -6.44
N GLY A 182 21.40 -7.88 -7.76
CA GLY A 182 20.52 -8.69 -8.61
C GLY A 182 19.16 -8.05 -8.88
N GLY A 183 18.44 -8.59 -9.87
CA GLY A 183 17.17 -8.01 -10.33
C GLY A 183 17.31 -6.54 -10.74
N ALA A 184 16.31 -5.73 -10.41
CA ALA A 184 16.27 -4.31 -10.73
C ALA A 184 17.19 -3.42 -9.86
N TYR A 185 17.78 -3.97 -8.79
CA TYR A 185 18.80 -3.25 -8.01
C TYR A 185 20.09 -2.98 -8.79
N ARG A 186 20.23 -3.55 -10.00
CA ARG A 186 21.31 -3.20 -10.95
C ARG A 186 21.13 -1.83 -11.59
N TYR A 187 19.90 -1.30 -11.60
CA TYR A 187 19.54 -0.08 -12.31
C TYR A 187 19.16 1.06 -11.37
N VAL A 188 18.45 0.75 -10.28
CA VAL A 188 17.95 1.76 -9.32
C VAL A 188 18.11 1.31 -7.88
N ALA A 189 18.23 2.27 -6.95
CA ALA A 189 18.46 1.99 -5.53
C ALA A 189 17.23 1.44 -4.78
N GLY A 190 16.02 1.82 -5.21
CA GLY A 190 14.75 1.45 -4.58
C GLY A 190 13.73 0.89 -5.58
N PRO A 191 14.02 -0.23 -6.27
CA PRO A 191 13.11 -0.82 -7.25
C PRO A 191 11.82 -1.36 -6.63
N ASN A 192 11.75 -1.54 -5.31
CA ASN A 192 10.50 -1.86 -4.62
C ASN A 192 9.56 -0.65 -4.48
N TYR A 193 10.03 0.57 -4.74
CA TYR A 193 9.22 1.79 -4.81
C TYR A 193 8.92 2.26 -6.23
N LEU A 194 9.61 1.70 -7.23
CA LEU A 194 9.43 1.98 -8.66
C LEU A 194 8.19 1.25 -9.18
#